data_AF-A0A4Q7M8W4-F1
#
_entry.id   AF-A0A4Q7M8W4-F1
#
_cell.length_a   1.000
_cell.length_b   1.000
_cell.length_c   1.000
_cell.angle_alpha   90.00
_cell.angle_beta   90.00
_cell.angle_gamma   90.00
#
_symmetry.space_group_name_H-M   'P 1'
#
loop_
_entity.id
_entity.type
_entity.pdbx_description
1 polymer ?
#
loop_
_entity_poly.entity_id
_entity_poly.type
_entity_poly.pdbx_seq_one_letter_code
_entity_poly.pdbx_strand_id
1 'polypeptide(L)'
;MRLKLAPWDPNPAKPLWLSDPHSADGARPSALAVALRPFGYLLYAAFFWLILLIVIGLAVGFVVFAAVATRPDGPLSDVAWDGAVSGAVEGFGRVGAVLVWLVVAVLASMCFGAAMLVYLPLSTAAAALVASLAFARSLQHRYREEKITGTSWARPGDTLGFRWPGPDGRGLAITIPVRRTPYSIAVVKLVHAGYFVKRWTFLAGWAIGVSYVATLVIVWHDVPPTVTVVAAVVGVVGLGLSVPAFVRARREYVDPRSR
;
A
#
# COMPACT_ATOMS: atom_id res chain seq x y z
N MET A 1 29.63 22.05 17.62
CA MET A 1 28.75 21.18 18.42
C MET A 1 27.75 20.51 17.47
N ARG A 2 28.00 19.27 17.02
CA ARG A 2 27.11 18.56 16.08
C ARG A 2 25.93 17.98 16.87
N LEU A 3 24.71 18.43 16.56
CA LEU A 3 23.48 17.87 17.13
C LEU A 3 23.44 16.37 16.84
N LYS A 4 23.50 15.55 17.91
CA LYS A 4 23.18 14.13 17.84
C LYS A 4 21.69 14.03 17.53
N LEU A 5 21.34 13.94 16.25
CA LEU A 5 20.03 13.49 15.79
C LEU A 5 19.81 12.12 16.42
N ALA A 6 18.92 12.03 17.41
CA ALA A 6 18.54 10.76 18.00
C ALA A 6 18.10 9.83 16.85
N PRO A 7 18.76 8.69 16.66
CA PRO A 7 18.46 7.79 15.56
C PRO A 7 17.04 7.24 15.73
N TRP A 8 16.35 7.15 14.60
CA TRP A 8 15.13 6.38 14.35
C TRP A 8 14.82 5.32 15.41
N ASP A 9 13.69 5.49 16.13
CA ASP A 9 13.12 4.46 16.98
C ASP A 9 12.05 3.70 16.16
N PRO A 10 12.26 2.41 15.82
CA PRO A 10 11.29 1.58 15.10
C PRO A 10 9.96 1.40 15.85
N ASN A 11 9.86 1.85 17.10
CA ASN A 11 8.76 1.49 17.95
C ASN A 11 7.46 2.18 17.52
N PRO A 12 6.43 1.45 17.02
CA PRO A 12 5.13 2.04 16.72
C PRO A 12 4.44 2.63 17.96
N ALA A 13 4.90 2.31 19.18
CA ALA A 13 4.45 2.94 20.43
C ALA A 13 5.15 4.27 20.76
N LYS A 14 6.25 4.60 20.06
CA LYS A 14 6.91 5.92 20.10
C LYS A 14 6.94 6.50 18.68
N PRO A 15 5.79 6.89 18.13
CA PRO A 15 5.74 7.54 16.82
C PRO A 15 6.79 8.66 16.75
N LEU A 16 7.54 8.70 15.65
CA LEU A 16 8.51 9.74 15.33
C LEU A 16 7.79 11.09 15.36
N TRP A 17 7.83 11.76 16.50
CA TRP A 17 7.42 13.14 16.62
C TRP A 17 8.69 13.92 16.83
N LEU A 18 8.89 14.93 16.01
CA LEU A 18 10.02 15.84 16.16
C LEU A 18 9.82 16.59 17.47
N SER A 19 10.85 16.61 18.32
CA SER A 19 10.77 17.11 19.70
C SER A 19 10.47 18.61 19.77
N ASP A 20 10.70 19.36 18.68
CA ASP A 20 10.39 20.78 18.56
C ASP A 20 9.81 21.10 17.16
N PRO A 21 8.58 21.63 17.07
CA PRO A 21 7.97 22.01 15.80
C PRO A 21 8.67 23.14 15.05
N HIS A 22 9.46 23.96 15.72
CA HIS A 22 10.15 25.10 15.11
C HIS A 22 11.51 24.73 14.54
N SER A 23 12.10 23.61 14.98
CA SER A 23 13.44 23.15 14.59
C SER A 23 13.46 21.68 14.14
N ALA A 24 12.33 21.17 13.66
CA ALA A 24 12.13 19.78 13.27
C ALA A 24 13.20 19.22 12.29
N ASP A 25 13.86 20.07 11.49
CA ASP A 25 15.08 19.71 10.74
C ASP A 25 16.22 20.75 10.92
N GLY A 26 16.32 21.37 12.11
CA GLY A 26 17.40 22.30 12.49
C GLY A 26 17.28 23.75 12.00
N ALA A 27 16.28 24.11 11.20
CA ALA A 27 16.10 25.47 10.66
C ALA A 27 14.63 25.93 10.70
N ARG A 28 14.39 27.22 10.96
CA ARG A 28 13.04 27.82 10.86
C ARG A 28 12.63 27.97 9.38
N PRO A 29 11.33 27.86 9.05
CA PRO A 29 10.86 28.05 7.68
C PRO A 29 11.06 29.51 7.22
N SER A 30 11.53 29.70 5.99
CA SER A 30 11.68 31.03 5.38
C SER A 30 10.32 31.64 5.01
N ALA A 31 10.23 32.96 4.88
CA ALA A 31 8.99 33.65 4.49
C ALA A 31 8.43 33.13 3.16
N LEU A 32 9.30 32.86 2.18
CA LEU A 32 8.91 32.28 0.90
C LEU A 32 8.33 30.86 1.06
N ALA A 33 8.95 30.02 1.89
CA ALA A 33 8.44 28.67 2.18
C ALA A 33 7.06 28.74 2.86
N VAL A 34 6.85 29.70 3.76
CA VAL A 34 5.55 29.93 4.42
C VAL A 34 4.49 30.44 3.44
N ALA A 35 4.86 31.20 2.41
CA ALA A 35 3.94 31.65 1.38
C ALA A 35 3.55 30.53 0.40
N LEU A 36 4.52 29.71 -0.02
CA LEU A 36 4.32 28.66 -1.04
C LEU A 36 3.82 27.32 -0.49
N ARG A 37 3.97 27.05 0.81
CA ARG A 37 3.55 25.78 1.43
C ARG A 37 2.10 25.35 1.11
N PRO A 38 1.07 26.22 1.03
CA PRO A 38 -0.28 25.73 0.75
C PRO A 38 -0.37 25.12 -0.64
N PHE A 39 0.28 25.76 -1.62
CA PHE A 39 0.33 25.24 -2.99
C PHE A 39 1.11 23.92 -3.06
N GLY A 40 2.28 23.85 -2.42
CA GLY A 40 3.08 22.62 -2.37
C GLY A 40 2.34 21.45 -1.75
N TYR A 41 1.69 21.66 -0.59
CA TYR A 41 0.92 20.60 0.06
C TYR A 41 -0.36 20.23 -0.69
N LEU A 42 -1.03 21.19 -1.34
CA LEU A 42 -2.21 20.92 -2.16
C LEU A 42 -1.84 20.05 -3.38
N LEU A 43 -0.78 20.42 -4.11
CA LEU A 43 -0.33 19.67 -5.27
C LEU A 43 0.10 18.25 -4.89
N TYR A 44 0.84 18.11 -3.79
CA TYR A 44 1.26 16.82 -3.27
C TYR A 44 0.05 15.97 -2.81
N ALA A 45 -0.93 16.58 -2.13
CA ALA A 45 -2.17 15.89 -1.76
C ALA A 45 -2.95 15.42 -3.00
N ALA A 46 -3.15 16.31 -3.98
CA ALA A 46 -3.86 16.01 -5.21
C ALA A 46 -3.18 14.87 -5.99
N PHE A 47 -1.86 14.88 -6.08
CA PHE A 47 -1.07 13.83 -6.72
C PHE A 47 -1.31 12.46 -6.07
N PHE A 48 -1.22 12.36 -4.74
CA PHE A 48 -1.41 11.08 -4.06
C PHE A 48 -2.87 10.61 -4.01
N TRP A 49 -3.84 11.54 -3.92
CA TRP A 49 -5.26 11.20 -4.10
C TRP A 49 -5.53 10.69 -5.52
N LEU A 50 -4.94 11.30 -6.54
CA LEU A 50 -5.05 10.85 -7.92
C LEU A 50 -4.45 9.45 -8.10
N ILE A 51 -3.26 9.19 -7.56
CA ILE A 51 -2.67 7.84 -7.60
C ILE A 51 -3.59 6.84 -6.91
N LEU A 52 -4.12 7.16 -5.73
CA LEU A 52 -5.04 6.27 -5.02
C LEU A 52 -6.28 5.96 -5.87
N LEU A 53 -6.87 6.98 -6.51
CA LEU A 53 -8.00 6.80 -7.43
C LEU A 53 -7.64 5.94 -8.64
N ILE A 54 -6.46 6.14 -9.22
CA ILE A 54 -5.95 5.31 -10.33
C ILE A 54 -5.78 3.87 -9.87
N VAL A 55 -5.20 3.62 -8.69
CA VAL A 55 -4.97 2.26 -8.18
C VAL A 55 -6.28 1.53 -7.90
N ILE A 56 -7.23 2.20 -7.24
CA ILE A 56 -8.58 1.64 -7.01
C ILE A 56 -9.30 1.43 -8.35
N GLY A 57 -9.22 2.41 -9.24
CA GLY A 57 -9.83 2.36 -10.57
C GLY A 57 -9.25 1.25 -11.44
N LEU A 58 -7.94 0.99 -11.37
CA LEU A 58 -7.29 -0.12 -12.04
C LEU A 58 -7.71 -1.46 -11.46
N ALA A 59 -7.84 -1.58 -10.13
CA ALA A 59 -8.30 -2.82 -9.50
C ALA A 59 -9.75 -3.16 -9.92
N VAL A 60 -10.66 -2.21 -9.78
CA VAL A 60 -12.06 -2.41 -10.19
C VAL A 60 -12.17 -2.56 -11.70
N GLY A 61 -11.49 -1.69 -12.45
CA GLY A 61 -11.49 -1.66 -13.90
C GLY A 61 -10.93 -2.93 -14.52
N PHE A 62 -9.93 -3.57 -13.91
CA PHE A 62 -9.38 -4.84 -14.41
C PHE A 62 -10.38 -6.00 -14.25
N VAL A 63 -11.15 -6.04 -13.16
CA VAL A 63 -12.23 -7.03 -12.98
C VAL A 63 -13.34 -6.79 -14.01
N VAL A 64 -13.76 -5.54 -14.19
CA VAL A 64 -14.79 -5.19 -15.19
C VAL A 64 -14.30 -5.51 -16.60
N PHE A 65 -13.05 -5.15 -16.92
CA PHE A 65 -12.43 -5.47 -18.18
C PHE A 65 -12.39 -6.99 -18.40
N ALA A 66 -11.93 -7.78 -17.44
CA ALA A 66 -11.92 -9.24 -17.56
C ALA A 66 -13.34 -9.81 -17.82
N ALA A 67 -14.36 -9.30 -17.11
CA ALA A 67 -15.75 -9.73 -17.26
C ALA A 67 -16.39 -9.36 -18.62
N VAL A 68 -15.89 -8.32 -19.29
CA VAL A 68 -16.39 -7.86 -20.60
C VAL A 68 -15.54 -8.43 -21.73
N ALA A 69 -14.22 -8.40 -21.59
CA ALA A 69 -13.27 -8.77 -22.62
C ALA A 69 -13.29 -10.26 -22.96
N THR A 70 -13.62 -11.11 -21.99
CA THR A 70 -13.66 -12.58 -22.15
C THR A 70 -15.00 -13.10 -22.65
N ARG A 71 -15.97 -12.23 -22.94
CA ARG A 71 -17.26 -12.63 -23.52
C ARG A 71 -17.08 -13.12 -24.97
N PRO A 72 -18.04 -13.87 -25.53
CA PRO A 72 -17.95 -14.37 -26.91
C PRO A 72 -17.79 -13.26 -27.96
N ASP A 73 -18.31 -12.07 -27.69
CA ASP A 73 -18.21 -10.86 -28.53
C ASP A 73 -17.10 -9.89 -28.08
N GLY A 74 -16.32 -10.27 -27.07
CA GLY A 74 -15.29 -9.42 -26.46
C GLY A 74 -13.94 -9.44 -27.20
N PRO A 75 -13.08 -8.43 -26.96
CA PRO A 75 -11.75 -8.33 -27.56
C PRO A 75 -10.76 -9.46 -27.21
N LEU A 76 -11.06 -10.29 -26.22
CA LEU A 76 -10.25 -11.45 -25.83
C LEU A 76 -11.05 -12.76 -26.01
N SER A 77 -12.06 -12.78 -26.87
CA SER A 77 -12.87 -13.97 -27.16
C SER A 77 -12.04 -15.14 -27.70
N ASP A 78 -10.95 -14.86 -28.43
CA ASP A 78 -10.01 -15.87 -28.93
C ASP A 78 -9.16 -16.52 -27.82
N VAL A 79 -9.11 -15.90 -26.63
CA VAL A 79 -8.41 -16.44 -25.45
C VAL A 79 -9.38 -17.29 -24.64
N ALA A 80 -9.83 -18.39 -25.23
CA ALA A 80 -10.69 -19.35 -24.53
C ALA A 80 -9.93 -19.99 -23.35
N TRP A 81 -10.64 -20.25 -22.25
CA TRP A 81 -10.08 -20.91 -21.07
C TRP A 81 -9.39 -22.24 -21.42
N ASP A 82 -10.05 -23.05 -22.25
CA ASP A 82 -9.53 -24.34 -22.69
C ASP A 82 -8.24 -24.19 -23.51
N GLY A 83 -8.12 -23.12 -24.31
CA GLY A 83 -6.91 -22.81 -25.07
C GLY A 83 -5.73 -22.41 -24.17
N ALA A 84 -5.99 -21.64 -23.11
CA ALA A 84 -4.98 -21.28 -22.12
C ALA A 84 -4.49 -22.51 -21.32
N VAL A 85 -5.40 -23.43 -20.99
CA VAL A 85 -5.07 -24.67 -20.29
C VAL A 85 -4.35 -25.65 -21.22
N SER A 86 -4.85 -25.86 -22.43
CA SER A 86 -4.25 -26.80 -23.40
C SER A 86 -2.86 -26.35 -23.83
N GLY A 87 -2.67 -25.06 -24.13
CA GLY A 87 -1.36 -24.52 -24.49
C GLY A 87 -0.31 -24.69 -23.37
N ALA A 88 -0.71 -24.54 -22.11
CA ALA A 88 0.17 -24.81 -20.98
C ALA A 88 0.50 -26.31 -20.85
N VAL A 89 -0.49 -27.19 -21.06
CA VAL A 89 -0.30 -28.64 -21.00
C VAL A 89 0.56 -29.16 -22.15
N GLU A 90 0.41 -28.62 -23.35
CA GLU A 90 1.24 -28.96 -24.51
C GLU A 90 2.68 -28.49 -24.33
N GLY A 91 2.89 -27.27 -23.81
CA GLY A 91 4.22 -26.71 -23.61
C GLY A 91 5.01 -27.34 -22.45
N PHE A 92 4.36 -27.66 -21.34
CA PHE A 92 5.03 -28.07 -20.09
C PHE A 92 4.65 -29.47 -19.59
N GLY A 93 3.76 -30.17 -20.28
CA GLY A 93 3.10 -31.37 -19.77
C GLY A 93 2.09 -31.04 -18.67
N ARG A 94 1.25 -32.02 -18.28
CA ARG A 94 0.21 -31.79 -17.25
C ARG A 94 0.76 -31.33 -15.90
N VAL A 95 1.80 -32.01 -15.40
CA VAL A 95 2.41 -31.68 -14.10
C VAL A 95 3.08 -30.31 -14.16
N GLY A 96 3.81 -30.02 -15.25
CA GLY A 96 4.45 -28.72 -15.44
C GLY A 96 3.44 -27.59 -15.55
N ALA A 97 2.35 -27.77 -16.29
CA ALA A 97 1.26 -26.80 -16.41
C ALA A 97 0.65 -26.46 -15.05
N VAL A 98 0.38 -27.47 -14.21
CA VAL A 98 -0.15 -27.27 -12.85
C VAL A 98 0.83 -26.45 -12.00
N LEU A 99 2.13 -26.78 -12.04
CA LEU A 99 3.15 -26.04 -11.30
C LEU A 99 3.28 -24.60 -11.77
N VAL A 100 3.26 -24.36 -13.09
CA VAL A 100 3.30 -23.01 -13.67
C VAL A 100 2.09 -22.21 -13.23
N TRP A 101 0.88 -22.75 -13.33
CA TRP A 101 -0.35 -22.07 -12.89
C TRP A 101 -0.35 -21.79 -11.38
N LEU A 102 0.17 -22.72 -10.56
CA LEU A 102 0.34 -22.51 -9.12
C LEU A 102 1.29 -21.34 -8.85
N VAL A 103 2.45 -21.31 -9.51
CA VAL A 103 3.44 -20.23 -9.36
C VAL A 103 2.85 -18.89 -9.81
N VAL A 104 2.18 -18.86 -10.97
CA VAL A 104 1.50 -17.67 -11.48
C VAL A 104 0.43 -17.20 -10.50
N ALA A 105 -0.40 -18.10 -9.95
CA ALA A 105 -1.44 -17.74 -9.00
C ALA A 105 -0.85 -17.19 -7.68
N VAL A 106 0.23 -17.77 -7.17
CA VAL A 106 0.92 -17.28 -5.96
C VAL A 106 1.54 -15.90 -6.21
N LEU A 107 2.26 -15.72 -7.32
CA LEU A 107 2.87 -14.44 -7.65
C LEU A 107 1.80 -13.36 -7.94
N ALA A 108 0.77 -13.70 -8.71
CA ALA A 108 -0.33 -12.80 -9.01
C ALA A 108 -1.07 -12.39 -7.72
N SER A 109 -1.37 -13.33 -6.83
CA SER A 109 -2.01 -12.99 -5.54
C SER A 109 -1.12 -12.12 -4.65
N MET A 110 0.19 -12.32 -4.63
CA MET A 110 1.11 -11.42 -3.90
C MET A 110 1.13 -10.01 -4.52
N CYS A 111 1.22 -9.91 -5.85
CA CYS A 111 1.25 -8.64 -6.58
C CYS A 111 -0.07 -7.88 -6.49
N PHE A 112 -1.19 -8.51 -6.83
CA PHE A 112 -2.50 -7.87 -6.79
C PHE A 112 -2.99 -7.67 -5.35
N GLY A 113 -2.81 -8.65 -4.48
CA GLY A 113 -3.24 -8.57 -3.08
C GLY A 113 -2.38 -7.65 -2.23
N ALA A 114 -1.20 -8.15 -1.84
CA ALA A 114 -0.37 -7.46 -0.88
C ALA A 114 0.12 -6.11 -1.43
N ALA A 115 0.65 -6.08 -2.65
CA ALA A 115 1.19 -4.83 -3.21
C ALA A 115 0.08 -3.88 -3.68
N MET A 116 -0.77 -4.28 -4.63
CA MET A 116 -1.74 -3.38 -5.28
C MET A 116 -2.97 -3.06 -4.44
N LEU A 117 -3.52 -4.01 -3.67
CA LEU A 117 -4.77 -3.81 -2.92
C LEU A 117 -4.56 -3.39 -1.46
N VAL A 118 -3.35 -3.59 -0.90
CA VAL A 118 -3.06 -3.25 0.50
C VAL A 118 -1.98 -2.18 0.61
N TYR A 119 -0.72 -2.48 0.29
CA TYR A 119 0.38 -1.56 0.57
C TYR A 119 0.34 -0.28 -0.27
N LEU A 120 0.03 -0.37 -1.56
CA LEU A 120 -0.04 0.80 -2.44
C LEU A 120 -1.20 1.75 -2.06
N PRO A 121 -2.44 1.28 -1.80
CA PRO A 121 -3.51 2.15 -1.31
C PRO A 121 -3.20 2.74 0.06
N LEU A 122 -2.64 1.95 0.99
CA LEU A 122 -2.31 2.45 2.32
C LEU A 122 -1.21 3.51 2.28
N SER A 123 -0.14 3.30 1.50
CA SER A 123 0.95 4.27 1.36
C SER A 123 0.48 5.55 0.67
N THR A 124 -0.28 5.44 -0.41
CA THR A 124 -0.81 6.59 -1.15
C THR A 124 -1.85 7.37 -0.34
N ALA A 125 -2.80 6.69 0.30
CA ALA A 125 -3.76 7.32 1.20
C ALA A 125 -3.06 7.99 2.38
N ALA A 126 -2.03 7.36 2.96
CA ALA A 126 -1.28 7.95 4.06
C ALA A 126 -0.56 9.23 3.64
N ALA A 127 0.16 9.21 2.51
CA ALA A 127 0.81 10.41 1.95
C ALA A 127 -0.21 11.52 1.64
N ALA A 128 -1.35 11.16 1.03
CA ALA A 128 -2.43 12.08 0.73
C ALA A 128 -3.00 12.73 2.00
N LEU A 129 -3.26 11.95 3.05
CA LEU A 129 -3.80 12.45 4.33
C LEU A 129 -2.79 13.32 5.09
N VAL A 130 -1.50 12.96 5.09
CA VAL A 130 -0.44 13.83 5.64
C VAL A 130 -0.42 15.16 4.91
N ALA A 131 -0.48 15.13 3.57
CA ALA A 131 -0.46 16.31 2.72
C ALA A 131 -1.69 17.20 2.91
N SER A 132 -2.89 16.61 2.96
CA SER A 132 -4.14 17.32 3.21
C SER A 132 -4.16 17.96 4.60
N LEU A 133 -3.65 17.26 5.62
CA LEU A 133 -3.47 17.84 6.96
C LEU A 133 -2.49 19.01 6.93
N ALA A 134 -1.40 18.86 6.20
CA ALA A 134 -0.37 19.87 6.09
C ALA A 134 -0.89 21.12 5.37
N PHE A 135 -1.64 20.92 4.28
CA PHE A 135 -2.37 21.96 3.57
C PHE A 135 -3.33 22.71 4.51
N ALA A 136 -4.20 22.00 5.23
CA ALA A 136 -5.16 22.62 6.14
C ALA A 136 -4.47 23.44 7.25
N ARG A 137 -3.37 22.93 7.81
CA ARG A 137 -2.56 23.68 8.79
C ARG A 137 -1.85 24.87 8.16
N SER A 138 -1.44 24.76 6.90
CA SER A 138 -0.71 25.82 6.20
C SER A 138 -1.52 27.09 5.96
N LEU A 139 -2.85 26.96 5.90
CA LEU A 139 -3.78 28.10 5.75
C LEU A 139 -3.99 28.88 7.06
N GLN A 140 -3.59 28.32 8.20
CA GLN A 140 -3.87 28.93 9.51
C GLN A 140 -2.69 29.79 9.97
N HIS A 141 -2.99 31.00 10.43
CA HIS A 141 -1.98 31.96 10.88
C HIS A 141 -1.13 31.39 12.04
N ARG A 142 -1.76 30.64 12.97
CA ARG A 142 -1.09 30.05 14.13
C ARG A 142 0.09 29.12 13.81
N TYR A 143 0.13 28.58 12.59
CA TYR A 143 1.18 27.64 12.17
C TYR A 143 2.23 28.29 11.26
N ARG A 144 2.22 29.62 11.05
CA ARG A 144 3.15 30.29 10.11
C ARG A 144 4.62 30.07 10.45
N GLU A 145 4.98 30.05 11.73
CA GLU A 145 6.37 29.92 12.19
C GLU A 145 6.78 28.46 12.49
N GLU A 146 5.89 27.51 12.21
CA GLU A 146 6.10 26.09 12.50
C GLU A 146 6.42 25.31 11.24
N LYS A 147 7.25 24.27 11.40
CA LYS A 147 7.27 23.18 10.42
C LYS A 147 6.01 22.37 10.58
N ILE A 148 5.32 22.13 9.47
CA ILE A 148 4.05 21.40 9.46
C ILE A 148 4.29 19.90 9.27
N THR A 149 5.29 19.56 8.47
CA THR A 149 5.77 18.21 8.22
C THR A 149 7.27 18.14 8.40
N GLY A 150 7.77 16.95 8.69
CA GLY A 150 9.20 16.66 8.72
C GLY A 150 9.48 15.32 8.05
N THR A 151 10.76 15.02 7.85
CA THR A 151 11.17 13.82 7.13
C THR A 151 11.72 12.78 8.10
N SER A 152 11.07 11.62 8.16
CA SER A 152 11.59 10.43 8.84
C SER A 152 12.30 9.53 7.84
N TRP A 153 13.37 8.86 8.27
CA TRP A 153 14.11 7.92 7.43
C TRP A 153 13.91 6.50 7.95
N ALA A 154 13.59 5.55 7.08
CA ALA A 154 13.54 4.13 7.46
C ALA A 154 14.94 3.49 7.46
N ARG A 155 15.12 2.37 8.18
CA ARG A 155 16.34 1.56 8.02
C ARG A 155 16.34 0.86 6.66
N PRO A 156 17.53 0.59 6.08
CA PRO A 156 17.63 -0.23 4.89
C PRO A 156 16.96 -1.60 5.10
N GLY A 157 16.05 -1.97 4.20
CA GLY A 157 15.35 -3.26 4.22
C GLY A 157 14.02 -3.30 4.97
N ASP A 158 13.65 -2.23 5.69
CA ASP A 158 12.39 -2.21 6.45
C ASP A 158 11.17 -1.77 5.62
N THR A 159 11.40 -1.25 4.39
CA THR A 159 10.36 -0.73 3.50
C THR A 159 10.29 -1.50 2.18
N LEU A 160 9.10 -1.59 1.58
CA LEU A 160 8.90 -2.19 0.24
C LEU A 160 9.73 -1.47 -0.83
N GLY A 161 10.52 -2.23 -1.59
CA GLY A 161 10.99 -1.87 -2.93
C GLY A 161 12.00 -0.72 -3.07
N PHE A 162 12.24 0.08 -2.04
CA PHE A 162 13.09 1.27 -2.15
C PHE A 162 14.32 1.19 -1.25
N ARG A 163 15.43 0.69 -1.81
CA ARG A 163 16.78 1.00 -1.32
C ARG A 163 17.24 2.32 -1.94
N TRP A 164 16.53 3.41 -1.68
CA TRP A 164 17.08 4.72 -2.04
C TRP A 164 18.12 5.10 -0.98
N PRO A 165 19.40 5.30 -1.34
CA PRO A 165 20.40 5.71 -0.37
C PRO A 165 20.10 7.15 0.07
N GLY A 166 19.56 7.29 1.27
CA GLY A 166 19.49 8.54 1.99
C GLY A 166 20.87 8.97 2.52
N PRO A 167 20.97 10.19 3.07
CA PRO A 167 22.19 10.63 3.73
C PRO A 167 22.57 9.61 4.81
N ASP A 168 23.84 9.21 4.80
CA ASP A 168 24.43 8.20 5.71
C ASP A 168 23.93 6.75 5.52
N GLY A 169 23.43 6.40 4.33
CA GLY A 169 23.01 5.02 4.01
C GLY A 169 21.66 4.60 4.61
N ARG A 170 20.85 5.57 5.06
CA ARG A 170 19.47 5.36 5.53
C ARG A 170 18.53 5.15 4.34
N GLY A 171 17.40 4.45 4.52
CA GLY A 171 16.49 4.03 3.45
C GLY A 171 15.48 5.10 3.02
N LEU A 172 14.27 4.70 2.64
CA LEU A 172 13.19 5.58 2.17
C LEU A 172 12.87 6.72 3.17
N ALA A 173 12.75 7.95 2.65
CA ALA A 173 12.25 9.12 3.35
C ALA A 173 10.71 9.14 3.37
N ILE A 174 10.14 9.37 4.55
CA ILE A 174 8.70 9.41 4.77
C ILE A 174 8.32 10.72 5.44
N THR A 175 7.41 11.45 4.82
CA THR A 175 6.85 12.69 5.36
C THR A 175 5.89 12.38 6.50
N ILE A 176 6.15 12.95 7.67
CA ILE A 176 5.33 12.79 8.88
C ILE A 176 4.86 14.14 9.42
N PRO A 177 3.66 14.24 10.01
CA PRO A 177 3.22 15.47 10.67
C PRO A 177 4.12 15.78 11.87
N VAL A 178 4.40 17.06 12.10
CA VAL A 178 5.25 17.50 13.22
C VAL A 178 4.47 17.56 14.54
N ARG A 179 3.24 18.10 14.51
CA ARG A 179 2.38 18.19 15.71
C ARG A 179 1.56 16.93 15.93
N ARG A 180 1.62 16.42 17.16
CA ARG A 180 0.85 15.30 17.67
C ARG A 180 -0.60 15.69 18.02
N THR A 181 -1.53 15.16 17.24
CA THR A 181 -2.99 15.19 17.44
C THR A 181 -3.56 13.79 17.20
N PRO A 182 -4.77 13.45 17.69
CA PRO A 182 -5.40 12.15 17.45
C PRO A 182 -5.43 11.76 15.97
N TYR A 183 -5.80 12.72 15.11
CA TYR A 183 -5.79 12.52 13.65
C TYR A 183 -4.39 12.23 13.11
N SER A 184 -3.40 13.05 13.46
CA SER A 184 -2.03 12.83 12.97
C SER A 184 -1.41 11.52 13.48
N ILE A 185 -1.81 11.03 14.66
CA ILE A 185 -1.43 9.71 15.17
C ILE A 185 -2.05 8.62 14.29
N ALA A 186 -3.33 8.75 13.92
CA ALA A 186 -3.99 7.79 13.03
C ALA A 186 -3.31 7.76 11.65
N VAL A 187 -2.98 8.93 11.09
CA VAL A 187 -2.27 9.03 9.81
C VAL A 187 -0.86 8.43 9.90
N VAL A 188 -0.10 8.70 10.96
CA VAL A 188 1.23 8.08 11.16
C VAL A 188 1.13 6.56 11.29
N LYS A 189 0.09 6.03 11.93
CA LYS A 189 -0.16 4.58 11.97
C LYS A 189 -0.46 4.02 10.58
N LEU A 190 -1.23 4.75 9.77
CA LEU A 190 -1.52 4.38 8.38
C LEU A 190 -0.25 4.40 7.52
N VAL A 191 0.58 5.43 7.67
CA VAL A 191 1.92 5.50 7.06
C VAL A 191 2.73 4.26 7.42
N HIS A 192 2.78 3.89 8.71
CA HIS A 192 3.51 2.70 9.11
C HIS A 192 2.96 1.42 8.48
N ALA A 193 1.64 1.28 8.41
CA ALA A 193 1.00 0.13 7.80
C ALA A 193 1.22 0.04 6.27
N GLY A 194 1.32 1.19 5.58
CA GLY A 194 1.51 1.26 4.13
C GLY A 194 2.97 1.13 3.67
N TYR A 195 3.93 1.61 4.47
CA TYR A 195 5.34 1.64 4.06
C TYR A 195 6.18 0.52 4.67
N PHE A 196 5.79 -0.05 5.82
CA PHE A 196 6.54 -1.11 6.48
C PHE A 196 5.87 -2.47 6.31
N VAL A 197 6.61 -3.43 5.77
CA VAL A 197 6.10 -4.79 5.58
C VAL A 197 6.14 -5.56 6.88
N LYS A 198 4.99 -5.67 7.53
CA LYS A 198 4.80 -6.62 8.63
C LYS A 198 4.21 -7.93 8.12
N ARG A 199 4.66 -9.05 8.69
CA ARG A 199 4.19 -10.40 8.35
C ARG A 199 2.67 -10.52 8.30
N TRP A 200 1.95 -9.99 9.29
CA TRP A 200 0.50 -10.16 9.37
C TRP A 200 -0.25 -9.27 8.39
N THR A 201 0.25 -8.05 8.12
CA THR A 201 -0.29 -7.19 7.05
C THR A 201 -0.05 -7.82 5.68
N PHE A 202 1.14 -8.39 5.46
CA PHE A 202 1.48 -9.09 4.23
C PHE A 202 0.58 -10.31 4.00
N LEU A 203 0.42 -11.17 5.01
CA LEU A 203 -0.45 -12.36 4.92
C LEU A 203 -1.92 -11.97 4.68
N ALA A 204 -2.40 -10.90 5.33
CA ALA A 204 -3.75 -10.41 5.11
C ALA A 204 -3.93 -9.91 3.66
N GLY A 205 -2.96 -9.15 3.14
CA GLY A 205 -2.98 -8.68 1.76
C GLY A 205 -2.83 -9.81 0.75
N TRP A 206 -2.01 -10.81 1.04
CA TRP A 206 -1.88 -11.99 0.18
C TRP A 206 -3.19 -12.77 0.11
N ALA A 207 -3.87 -12.96 1.24
CA ALA A 207 -5.19 -13.61 1.28
C ALA A 207 -6.25 -12.83 0.47
N ILE A 208 -6.24 -11.49 0.54
CA ILE A 208 -7.07 -10.65 -0.36
C ILE A 208 -6.70 -10.90 -1.82
N GLY A 209 -5.41 -11.02 -2.14
CA GLY A 209 -4.95 -11.29 -3.50
C GLY A 209 -5.40 -12.63 -4.03
N VAL A 210 -5.42 -13.66 -3.19
CA VAL A 210 -5.98 -14.98 -3.54
C VAL A 210 -7.45 -14.82 -3.90
N SER A 211 -8.21 -14.07 -3.10
CA SER A 211 -9.61 -13.78 -3.40
C SER A 211 -9.79 -12.97 -4.67
N TYR A 212 -8.92 -12.00 -4.93
CA TYR A 212 -8.97 -11.19 -6.13
C TYR A 212 -8.68 -12.02 -7.40
N VAL A 213 -7.65 -12.87 -7.37
CA VAL A 213 -7.34 -13.80 -8.48
C VAL A 213 -8.49 -14.79 -8.68
N ALA A 214 -9.09 -15.32 -7.61
CA ALA A 214 -10.26 -16.17 -7.72
C ALA A 214 -11.46 -15.46 -8.37
N THR A 215 -11.69 -14.18 -8.05
CA THR A 215 -12.71 -13.36 -8.72
C THR A 215 -12.42 -13.23 -10.22
N LEU A 216 -11.16 -13.06 -10.63
CA LEU A 216 -10.79 -13.00 -12.04
C LEU A 216 -11.10 -14.30 -12.79
N VAL A 217 -10.95 -15.45 -12.15
CA VAL A 217 -11.36 -16.75 -12.70
C VAL A 217 -12.88 -16.83 -12.81
N ILE A 218 -13.62 -16.38 -11.78
CA ILE A 218 -15.09 -16.44 -11.78
C ILE A 218 -15.72 -15.60 -12.89
N VAL A 219 -15.16 -14.41 -13.17
CA VAL A 219 -15.73 -13.51 -14.20
C VAL A 219 -15.33 -13.90 -15.62
N TRP A 220 -14.47 -14.91 -15.80
CA TRP A 220 -14.05 -15.39 -17.09
C TRP A 220 -15.14 -16.29 -17.69
N HIS A 221 -15.66 -15.89 -18.87
CA HIS A 221 -16.93 -16.41 -19.40
C HIS A 221 -16.97 -17.94 -19.59
N ASP A 222 -15.90 -18.53 -20.13
CA ASP A 222 -15.87 -19.95 -20.53
C ASP A 222 -15.27 -20.89 -19.47
N VAL A 223 -15.22 -20.46 -18.20
CA VAL A 223 -14.69 -21.31 -17.12
C VAL A 223 -15.69 -22.40 -16.74
N PRO A 224 -15.26 -23.68 -16.64
CA PRO A 224 -16.16 -24.77 -16.25
C PRO A 224 -16.83 -24.53 -14.88
N PRO A 225 -18.12 -24.88 -14.70
CA PRO A 225 -18.86 -24.60 -13.46
C PRO A 225 -18.18 -25.12 -12.20
N THR A 226 -17.52 -26.28 -12.28
CA THR A 226 -16.76 -26.88 -11.17
C THR A 226 -15.58 -26.01 -10.75
N VAL A 227 -14.83 -25.45 -11.71
CA VAL A 227 -13.72 -24.53 -11.45
C VAL A 227 -14.24 -23.23 -10.85
N THR A 228 -15.37 -22.71 -11.37
CA THR A 228 -16.03 -21.51 -10.82
C THR A 228 -16.44 -21.70 -9.37
N VAL A 229 -17.02 -22.85 -9.01
CA VAL A 229 -17.39 -23.16 -7.62
C VAL A 229 -16.15 -23.25 -6.72
N VAL A 230 -15.10 -23.93 -7.17
CA VAL A 230 -13.84 -24.03 -6.41
C VAL A 230 -13.22 -22.65 -6.22
N ALA A 231 -13.17 -21.82 -7.27
CA ALA A 231 -12.68 -20.44 -7.20
C ALA A 231 -13.52 -19.61 -6.22
N ALA A 232 -14.85 -19.73 -6.23
CA ALA A 232 -15.72 -19.04 -5.28
C ALA A 232 -15.44 -19.43 -3.83
N VAL A 233 -15.29 -20.72 -3.55
CA VAL A 233 -14.93 -21.21 -2.20
C VAL A 233 -13.56 -20.68 -1.78
N VAL A 234 -12.55 -20.78 -2.65
CA VAL A 234 -11.20 -20.25 -2.38
C VAL A 234 -11.25 -18.74 -2.13
N GLY A 235 -12.05 -18.01 -2.90
CA GLY A 235 -12.23 -16.58 -2.76
C GLY A 235 -12.84 -16.19 -1.41
N VAL A 236 -13.91 -16.87 -0.99
CA VAL A 236 -14.55 -16.65 0.31
C VAL A 236 -13.60 -17.01 1.46
N VAL A 237 -12.88 -18.14 1.37
CA VAL A 237 -11.90 -18.56 2.38
C VAL A 237 -10.76 -17.55 2.48
N GLY A 238 -10.22 -17.06 1.37
CA GLY A 238 -9.18 -16.03 1.34
C GLY A 238 -9.63 -14.74 2.05
N LEU A 239 -10.85 -14.27 1.77
CA LEU A 239 -11.41 -13.11 2.45
C LEU A 239 -11.59 -13.38 3.95
N GLY A 240 -12.12 -14.55 4.30
CA GLY A 240 -12.28 -14.99 5.69
C GLY A 240 -10.96 -15.04 6.46
N LEU A 241 -9.87 -15.52 5.84
CA LEU A 241 -8.53 -15.58 6.43
C LEU A 241 -7.85 -14.21 6.53
N SER A 242 -8.21 -13.26 5.66
CA SER A 242 -7.68 -11.89 5.73
C SER A 242 -8.10 -11.17 7.01
N VAL A 243 -9.32 -11.41 7.52
CA VAL A 243 -9.87 -10.76 8.71
C VAL A 243 -9.03 -11.02 9.98
N PRO A 244 -8.78 -12.27 10.41
CA PRO A 244 -7.96 -12.53 11.59
C PRO A 244 -6.51 -12.07 11.41
N ALA A 245 -5.98 -12.10 10.18
CA ALA A 245 -4.65 -11.57 9.87
C ALA A 245 -4.58 -10.04 10.07
N PHE A 246 -5.61 -9.29 9.63
CA PHE A 246 -5.72 -7.85 9.93
C PHE A 246 -5.91 -7.56 11.41
N VAL A 247 -6.70 -8.37 12.12
CA VAL A 247 -6.86 -8.23 13.59
C VAL A 247 -5.51 -8.40 14.30
N ARG A 248 -4.73 -9.41 13.91
CA ARG A 248 -3.37 -9.62 14.45
C ARG A 248 -2.42 -8.50 14.05
N ALA A 249 -2.48 -8.04 12.81
CA ALA A 249 -1.69 -6.90 12.34
C ALA A 249 -2.00 -5.65 13.19
N ARG A 250 -3.28 -5.34 13.40
CA ARG A 250 -3.72 -4.22 14.25
C ARG A 250 -3.17 -4.33 15.67
N ARG A 251 -3.24 -5.51 16.28
CA ARG A 251 -2.68 -5.74 17.63
C ARG A 251 -1.18 -5.44 17.67
N GLU A 252 -0.43 -5.87 16.66
CA GLU A 252 1.01 -5.57 16.54
C GLU A 252 1.32 -4.06 16.34
N TYR A 253 0.39 -3.27 15.82
CA TYR A 253 0.53 -1.81 15.75
C TYR A 253 0.07 -1.08 17.02
N VAL A 254 -0.71 -1.73 17.89
CA VAL A 254 -1.26 -1.12 19.11
C VAL A 254 -0.46 -1.51 20.35
N ASP A 255 0.01 -2.75 20.45
CA ASP A 255 0.78 -3.27 21.60
C ASP A 255 2.04 -4.04 21.15
N PRO A 256 3.18 -3.35 20.99
CA PRO A 256 4.43 -3.98 20.58
C PRO A 256 5.10 -4.82 21.67
N ARG A 257 4.56 -4.90 22.90
CA ARG A 257 5.09 -5.76 23.98
C ARG A 257 4.64 -7.22 23.88
N SER A 258 3.79 -7.54 22.91
CA SER A 258 3.31 -8.91 22.64
C SER A 258 4.28 -9.78 21.82
N ARG A 259 5.56 -9.37 21.72
CA ARG A 259 6.62 -10.13 21.04
C ARG A 259 7.46 -10.90 22.05
#